data_AF-A0A947MHZ7-F1
#
_entry.id   AF-A0A947MHZ7-F1
#
_cell.length_a   1.000
_cell.length_b   1.000
_cell.length_c   1.000
_cell.angle_alpha   90.00
_cell.angle_beta   90.00
_cell.angle_gamma   90.00
#
_symmetry.space_group_name_H-M   'P 1'
#
loop_
_entity.id
_entity.type
_entity.pdbx_description
1 polymer ?
#
loop_
_entity_poly.entity_id
_entity_poly.type
_entity_poly.pdbx_seq_one_letter_code
_entity_poly.pdbx_strand_id
1 'polypeptide(L)'
;MADIPQKGDFIYLTFDPQAGHEQRGRRPALVVSNTLFNKHTGLALVCPITNTFRNFPFHVAIPADTGLTGYIMVEQVKSVDYKIREAKRIKRAPLAVLNEVLALLDACLY
;
A
#
# COMPACT_ATOMS: atom_id res chain seq x y z
N MET A 1 8.32 15.59 -12.57
CA MET A 1 7.07 14.88 -12.91
C MET A 1 7.03 13.66 -12.00
N ALA A 2 6.00 13.46 -11.19
CA ALA A 2 5.95 12.30 -10.29
C ALA A 2 5.78 11.02 -11.12
N ASP A 3 6.64 10.02 -10.92
CA ASP A 3 6.51 8.72 -11.57
C ASP A 3 5.18 8.06 -11.21
N ILE A 4 4.55 7.42 -12.18
CA ILE A 4 3.26 6.74 -11.98
C ILE A 4 3.49 5.48 -11.13
N PRO A 5 2.88 5.37 -9.94
CA PRO A 5 3.01 4.17 -9.13
C PRO A 5 2.47 2.95 -9.87
N GLN A 6 3.23 1.86 -9.90
CA GLN A 6 2.81 0.63 -10.55
C GLN A 6 2.22 -0.36 -9.54
N LYS A 7 1.33 -1.23 -9.99
CA LYS A 7 0.85 -2.34 -9.17
C LYS A 7 2.03 -3.16 -8.64
N GLY A 8 2.07 -3.38 -7.33
CA GLY A 8 3.15 -4.09 -6.64
C GLY A 8 4.33 -3.21 -6.23
N ASP A 9 4.34 -1.91 -6.52
CA ASP A 9 5.36 -1.02 -5.97
C ASP A 9 5.09 -0.74 -4.49
N PHE A 10 6.15 -0.77 -3.68
CA PHE A 10 6.19 -0.07 -2.40
C PHE A 10 6.48 1.41 -2.66
N ILE A 11 5.64 2.27 -2.08
CA ILE A 11 5.76 3.72 -2.18
C ILE A 11 5.70 4.35 -0.79
N TYR A 12 6.21 5.58 -0.65
CA TYR A 12 6.18 6.36 0.57
C TYR A 12 5.34 7.63 0.35
N LEU A 13 4.31 7.84 1.18
CA LEU A 13 3.40 8.99 1.09
C LEU A 13 2.80 9.34 2.45
N THR A 14 2.18 10.51 2.54
CA THR A 14 1.41 10.91 3.73
C THR A 14 -0.02 10.40 3.64
N PHE A 15 -0.56 9.89 4.74
CA PHE A 15 -1.98 9.55 4.88
C PHE A 15 -2.80 10.65 5.57
N ASP A 16 -2.17 11.76 5.95
CA ASP A 16 -2.85 12.89 6.58
C ASP A 16 -3.59 13.77 5.55
N PRO A 17 -4.68 14.45 5.94
CA PRO A 17 -5.43 14.25 7.19
C PRO A 17 -6.16 12.91 7.19
N GLN A 18 -6.41 12.40 8.39
CA GLN A 18 -7.14 11.15 8.62
C GLN A 18 -8.41 11.39 9.44
N ALA A 19 -9.34 10.44 9.40
CA ALA A 19 -10.48 10.38 10.32
C ALA A 19 -10.50 9.08 11.13
N GLY A 20 -10.82 9.16 12.42
CA GLY A 20 -11.03 7.99 13.28
C GLY A 20 -9.87 6.98 13.28
N HIS A 21 -10.17 5.74 12.86
CA HIS A 21 -9.24 4.61 12.87
C HIS A 21 -8.40 4.47 11.59
N GLU A 22 -8.52 5.39 10.65
CA GLU A 22 -7.64 5.42 9.46
C GLU A 22 -6.16 5.53 9.87
N GLN A 23 -5.26 5.15 8.95
CA GLN A 23 -3.82 5.39 9.15
C GLN A 23 -3.44 6.85 8.94
N ARG A 24 -2.43 7.30 9.72
CA ARG A 24 -1.86 8.66 9.72
C ARG A 24 -0.39 8.66 9.41
N GLY A 25 0.08 9.88 9.14
CA GLY A 25 1.47 10.19 9.03
C GLY A 25 2.04 9.78 7.68
N ARG A 26 3.31 10.07 7.52
CA ARG A 26 4.09 9.62 6.38
C ARG A 26 4.59 8.21 6.63
N ARG A 27 4.22 7.25 5.78
CA ARG A 27 4.60 5.84 5.93
C ARG A 27 4.65 5.12 4.57
N PRO A 28 5.31 3.95 4.52
CA PRO A 28 5.29 3.11 3.34
C PRO A 28 3.89 2.52 3.10
N ALA A 29 3.59 2.20 1.84
CA ALA A 29 2.38 1.52 1.42
C ALA A 29 2.66 0.67 0.17
N LEU A 30 1.89 -0.41 -0.01
CA LEU A 30 1.90 -1.24 -1.21
C LEU A 30 0.81 -0.78 -2.17
N VAL A 31 1.15 -0.55 -3.45
CA VAL A 31 0.17 -0.25 -4.50
C VAL A 31 -0.52 -1.52 -4.98
N VAL A 32 -1.85 -1.57 -4.89
CA VAL A 32 -2.67 -2.74 -5.27
C VAL A 32 -3.52 -2.52 -6.51
N SER A 33 -3.83 -1.26 -6.86
CA SER A 33 -4.56 -0.92 -8.08
C SER A 33 -3.73 -1.14 -9.35
N ASN A 34 -4.42 -1.35 -10.47
CA ASN A 34 -3.80 -1.50 -11.78
C ASN A 34 -3.09 -0.20 -12.22
N THR A 35 -1.90 -0.31 -12.80
CA THR A 35 -1.12 0.82 -13.32
C THR A 35 -1.90 1.67 -14.32
N LEU A 36 -2.76 1.06 -15.15
CA LEU A 36 -3.59 1.80 -16.11
C LEU A 36 -4.60 2.70 -15.38
N PHE A 37 -5.27 2.19 -14.35
CA PHE A 37 -6.14 2.98 -13.48
C PHE A 37 -5.36 4.14 -12.86
N ASN A 38 -4.15 3.87 -12.34
CA ASN A 38 -3.34 4.90 -11.70
C ASN A 38 -2.98 6.03 -12.65
N LYS A 39 -2.51 5.66 -13.85
CA LYS A 39 -2.13 6.61 -14.91
C LYS A 39 -3.27 7.54 -15.31
N HIS A 40 -4.47 7.02 -15.47
CA HIS A 40 -5.61 7.79 -15.99
C HIS A 40 -6.31 8.63 -14.92
N THR A 41 -6.32 8.18 -13.67
CA THR A 41 -7.05 8.86 -12.59
C THR A 41 -6.18 9.82 -11.78
N GLY A 42 -4.87 9.58 -11.71
CA GLY A 42 -4.01 10.24 -10.70
C GLY A 42 -4.21 9.70 -9.28
N LEU A 43 -5.02 8.65 -9.12
CA LEU A 43 -5.28 7.97 -7.85
C LEU A 43 -4.56 6.61 -7.83
N ALA A 44 -4.21 6.12 -6.65
CA ALA A 44 -3.75 4.76 -6.45
C ALA A 44 -4.48 4.14 -5.26
N LEU A 45 -4.91 2.88 -5.38
CA LEU A 45 -5.34 2.09 -4.23
C LEU A 45 -4.09 1.51 -3.59
N VAL A 46 -3.93 1.75 -2.28
CA VAL A 46 -2.73 1.36 -1.54
C VAL A 46 -3.10 0.75 -0.19
N CYS A 47 -2.31 -0.24 0.25
CA CYS A 47 -2.37 -0.80 1.61
C CYS A 47 -1.20 -0.24 2.44
N PRO A 48 -1.46 0.49 3.54
CA PRO A 48 -0.41 1.03 4.41
C PRO A 48 0.43 -0.06 5.08
N ILE A 49 1.66 0.30 5.46
CA ILE A 49 2.57 -0.59 6.19
C ILE A 49 2.76 -0.09 7.62
N THR A 50 2.82 -1.03 8.58
CA THR A 50 3.12 -0.78 9.99
C THR A 50 4.21 -1.72 10.49
N ASN A 51 5.07 -1.25 11.40
CA ASN A 51 6.00 -2.12 12.11
C ASN A 51 5.38 -2.70 13.39
N THR A 52 4.21 -2.24 13.81
CA THR A 52 3.51 -2.79 14.97
C THR A 52 2.87 -4.12 14.61
N PHE A 53 3.40 -5.22 15.13
CA PHE A 53 2.74 -6.51 15.07
C PHE A 53 1.52 -6.52 15.99
N ARG A 54 0.35 -6.88 15.45
CA ARG A 54 -0.91 -6.99 16.21
C ARG A 54 -1.57 -8.35 16.11
N ASN A 55 -0.89 -9.35 15.52
CA ASN A 55 -1.45 -10.66 15.22
C ASN A 55 -2.85 -10.56 14.56
N PHE A 56 -2.96 -9.70 13.55
CA PHE A 56 -4.24 -9.40 12.91
C PHE A 56 -4.38 -10.22 11.62
N PRO A 57 -5.54 -10.85 11.35
CA PRO A 57 -5.68 -11.80 10.24
C PRO A 57 -5.48 -11.18 8.85
N PHE A 58 -5.64 -9.87 8.73
CA PHE A 58 -5.47 -9.13 7.48
C PHE A 58 -4.07 -8.48 7.34
N HIS A 59 -3.13 -8.82 8.22
CA HIS A 59 -1.75 -8.33 8.15
C HIS A 59 -0.87 -9.32 7.40
N VAL A 60 -0.32 -8.88 6.26
CA VAL A 60 0.63 -9.66 5.48
C VAL A 60 2.05 -9.25 5.85
N ALA A 61 2.86 -10.20 6.30
CA ALA A 61 4.25 -9.96 6.68
C ALA A 61 5.11 -9.64 5.46
N ILE A 62 5.98 -8.64 5.59
CA ILE A 62 6.97 -8.33 4.56
C ILE A 62 8.22 -9.19 4.81
N PRO A 63 8.68 -9.99 3.83
CA PRO A 63 9.89 -10.79 3.97
C PRO A 63 11.12 -9.92 4.26
N ALA A 64 11.99 -10.38 5.16
CA ALA A 64 13.13 -9.62 5.67
C ALA A 64 14.18 -9.29 4.58
N ASP A 65 14.31 -10.15 3.58
CA ASP A 65 15.19 -10.01 2.42
C ASP A 65 14.79 -8.87 1.48
N THR A 66 13.58 -8.33 1.61
CA THR A 66 13.15 -7.17 0.83
C THR A 66 13.85 -5.88 1.26
N GLY A 67 14.45 -5.82 2.46
CA GLY A 67 14.99 -4.59 3.05
C GLY A 67 13.92 -3.57 3.42
N LEU A 68 12.67 -4.01 3.58
CA LEU A 68 11.57 -3.27 4.18
C LEU A 68 10.99 -4.18 5.27
N THR A 69 10.64 -3.63 6.43
CA THR A 69 10.12 -4.40 7.55
C THR A 69 8.67 -4.05 7.83
N GLY A 70 7.99 -4.95 8.52
CA GLY A 70 6.64 -4.73 9.03
C GLY A 70 5.59 -5.54 8.29
N TYR A 71 4.37 -5.04 8.36
CA TYR A 71 3.16 -5.73 7.95
C TYR A 71 2.32 -4.81 7.08
N ILE A 72 1.85 -5.32 5.95
CA ILE A 72 0.91 -4.65 5.06
C ILE A 72 -0.50 -4.82 5.66
N MET A 73 -1.17 -3.71 5.93
CA MET A 73 -2.49 -3.65 6.55
C MET A 73 -3.57 -3.66 5.46
N VAL A 74 -4.08 -4.84 5.11
CA VAL A 74 -5.05 -4.97 4.01
C VAL A 74 -6.38 -4.28 4.34
N GLU A 75 -6.80 -4.33 5.60
CA GLU A 75 -8.01 -3.69 6.13
C GLU A 75 -7.97 -2.16 6.10
N GLN A 76 -6.80 -1.56 5.85
CA GLN A 76 -6.60 -0.12 5.76
C GLN A 76 -6.40 0.36 4.32
N VAL A 77 -6.83 -0.44 3.33
CA VAL A 77 -6.77 -0.06 1.92
C VAL A 77 -7.42 1.32 1.69
N LYS A 78 -6.73 2.20 0.97
CA LYS A 78 -7.20 3.57 0.72
C LYS A 78 -6.90 4.01 -0.70
N SER A 79 -7.83 4.75 -1.29
CA SER A 79 -7.59 5.50 -2.52
C SER A 79 -6.89 6.80 -2.19
N VAL A 80 -5.71 7.02 -2.79
CA VAL A 80 -4.87 8.19 -2.52
C VAL A 80 -4.53 8.92 -3.81
N ASP A 81 -4.60 10.25 -3.80
CA ASP A 81 -3.99 11.08 -4.83
C ASP A 81 -2.46 11.03 -4.66
N TYR A 82 -1.80 10.23 -5.50
CA TYR A 82 -0.36 10.00 -5.37
C TYR A 82 0.46 11.19 -5.85
N LYS A 83 -0.12 12.12 -6.63
CA LYS A 83 0.58 13.30 -7.14
C LYS A 83 0.67 14.37 -6.07
N ILE A 84 -0.47 14.75 -5.49
CA ILE A 84 -0.54 15.78 -4.43
C ILE A 84 0.11 15.28 -3.14
N ARG A 85 0.04 13.97 -2.85
CA ARG A 85 0.72 13.37 -1.68
C ARG A 85 2.21 13.09 -1.94
N GLU A 86 2.75 13.50 -3.09
CA GLU A 86 4.15 13.36 -3.48
C GLU A 86 4.69 11.95 -3.25
N ALA A 87 3.98 10.94 -3.77
CA ALA A 87 4.37 9.56 -3.59
C ALA A 87 5.78 9.31 -4.13
N LYS A 88 6.65 8.73 -3.31
CA LYS A 88 8.01 8.34 -3.69
C LYS A 88 8.09 6.84 -3.82
N ARG A 89 8.51 6.35 -4.98
CA ARG A 89 8.77 4.91 -5.17
C ARG A 89 9.95 4.47 -4.31
N ILE A 90 9.78 3.35 -3.61
CA ILE A 90 10.84 2.71 -2.83
C ILE A 90 11.45 1.58 -3.67
N LYS A 91 10.65 0.55 -3.97
CA LYS A 91 11.03 -0.65 -4.73
C LYS A 91 9.80 -1.46 -5.08
N ARG A 92 9.99 -2.58 -5.78
CA ARG A 92 8.91 -3.53 -6.08
C ARG A 92 8.81 -4.59 -4.98
N ALA A 93 7.59 -4.95 -4.59
CA ALA A 93 7.33 -6.07 -3.69
C ALA A 93 7.57 -7.42 -4.40
N PRO A 94 7.94 -8.48 -3.64
CA PRO A 94 7.89 -9.84 -4.16
C PRO A 94 6.49 -10.21 -4.66
N LEU A 95 6.43 -10.99 -5.74
CA LEU A 95 5.14 -11.37 -6.33
C LEU A 95 4.26 -12.18 -5.37
N ALA A 96 4.87 -13.04 -4.54
CA ALA A 96 4.15 -13.80 -3.52
C ALA A 96 3.40 -12.89 -2.54
N VAL A 97 4.07 -11.84 -2.03
CA VAL A 97 3.49 -10.86 -1.10
C VAL A 97 2.34 -10.11 -1.76
N LEU A 98 2.51 -9.68 -3.02
CA LEU A 98 1.45 -9.01 -3.76
C LEU A 98 0.23 -9.93 -3.95
N ASN A 99 0.44 -11.19 -4.31
CA ASN A 99 -0.64 -12.14 -4.53
C ASN A 99 -1.41 -12.44 -3.24
N GLU A 100 -0.72 -12.58 -2.10
CA GLU A 100 -1.34 -12.76 -0.79
C GLU A 100 -2.22 -11.57 -0.41
N VAL A 101 -1.72 -10.34 -0.58
CA VAL A 101 -2.50 -9.11 -0.35
C VAL A 101 -3.73 -9.05 -1.26
N LEU A 102 -3.59 -9.41 -2.53
CA LEU A 102 -4.72 -9.41 -3.47
C LEU A 102 -5.77 -10.46 -3.11
N ALA A 103 -5.36 -11.65 -2.67
CA ALA A 103 -6.27 -12.71 -2.23
C ALA A 103 -7.07 -12.28 -0.99
N LEU A 104 -6.44 -11.59 -0.04
CA LEU A 104 -7.14 -11.03 1.13
C LEU A 104 -8.08 -9.88 0.76
N LEU A 105 -7.69 -9.02 -0.20
CA LEU A 105 -8.60 -7.99 -0.71
C LEU A 105 -9.81 -8.61 -1.41
N ASP A 106 -9.60 -9.66 -2.21
CA ASP A 106 -10.65 -10.40 -2.89
C ASP A 106 -11.66 -10.96 -1.88
N ALA A 107 -11.17 -11.67 -0.85
CA ALA A 107 -12.00 -12.23 0.23
C ALA A 107 -12.76 -11.19 1.08
N CYS A 108 -12.35 -9.91 1.04
CA CYS A 108 -13.03 -8.82 1.74
C CYS A 108 -14.07 -8.09 0.88
N LEU A 109 -13.95 -8.16 -0.45
CA LEU A 109 -14.71 -7.34 -1.38
C LEU A 109 -15.69 -8.14 -2.25
N TYR A 110 -15.46 -9.44 -2.40
CA TYR A 110 -16.24 -10.37 -3.21
C TYR A 110 -16.63 -11.60 -2.39
#